data_AF-A0A7K3DU63-F1
#
_entry.id   AF-A0A7K3DU63-F1
#
_cell.length_a   1.000
_cell.length_b   1.000
_cell.length_c   1.000
_cell.angle_alpha   90.00
_cell.angle_beta   90.00
_cell.angle_gamma   90.00
#
_symmetry.space_group_name_H-M   'P 1'
#
loop_
_entity.id
_entity.type
_entity.pdbx_description
1 polymer ?
#
loop_
_entity_poly.entity_id
_entity_poly.type
_entity_poly.pdbx_seq_one_letter_code
_entity_poly.pdbx_strand_id
1 'polypeptide(L)' 'IVQLPYYLPDWNTLSKTDNEPAFQKVLLGTLSAREFLDRMADAFDTAQAEWLRQQAG' A
#
# COMPACT_ATOMS: atom_id res chain seq x y z
N ILE A 1 4.45 5.00 -19.80
CA ILE A 1 4.39 5.90 -18.62
C ILE A 1 3.46 5.22 -17.63
N VAL A 2 3.95 4.88 -16.43
CA VAL A 2 3.13 4.25 -15.39
C VAL A 2 2.17 5.30 -14.84
N GLN A 3 0.86 5.06 -14.92
CA GLN A 3 -0.12 5.90 -14.25
C GLN A 3 -0.25 5.44 -12.80
N LEU A 4 0.28 6.26 -11.89
CA LEU A 4 0.11 6.05 -10.46
C LEU A 4 -1.30 6.49 -10.05
N PRO A 5 -1.99 5.74 -9.16
CA PRO A 5 -3.37 6.00 -8.80
C PRO A 5 -3.48 7.13 -7.78
N TYR A 6 -3.11 8.35 -8.17
CA TYR A 6 -3.26 9.57 -7.37
C TYR A 6 -4.72 9.90 -6.99
N TYR A 7 -5.68 9.23 -7.63
CA TYR A 7 -7.11 9.35 -7.32
C TYR A 7 -7.52 8.59 -6.05
N LEU A 8 -6.66 7.72 -5.51
CA LEU A 8 -6.90 7.06 -4.24
C LEU A 8 -6.58 8.06 -3.10
N PRO A 9 -7.53 8.37 -2.20
CA PRO A 9 -7.32 9.31 -1.10
C PRO A 9 -6.10 8.95 -0.23
N ASP A 10 -5.90 7.65 0.00
CA ASP A 10 -4.83 7.13 0.85
C ASP A 10 -3.52 6.83 0.10
N TRP A 11 -3.45 7.16 -1.19
CA TRP A 11 -2.28 6.85 -2.03
C TRP A 11 -0.97 7.38 -1.44
N ASN A 12 -0.97 8.61 -0.91
CA ASN A 12 0.24 9.21 -0.34
C ASN A 12 0.70 8.50 0.95
N THR A 13 -0.23 7.99 1.75
CA THR A 13 0.07 7.25 2.99
C THR A 13 0.57 5.84 2.67
N LEU A 14 -0.11 5.14 1.76
CA LEU A 14 0.19 3.76 1.36
C LEU A 14 1.46 3.63 0.51
N SER A 15 1.74 4.61 -0.36
CA SER A 15 2.93 4.56 -1.23
C SER A 15 4.22 5.02 -0.55
N LYS A 16 4.13 5.65 0.63
CA LYS A 16 5.30 6.27 1.30
C LYS A 16 5.38 5.99 2.79
N THR A 17 4.38 6.41 3.57
CA THR A 17 4.52 6.60 5.02
C THR A 17 4.52 5.29 5.81
N ASP A 18 3.68 4.32 5.43
CA ASP A 18 3.59 3.05 6.18
C ASP A 18 4.64 2.01 5.78
N ASN A 19 5.26 2.18 4.60
CA ASN A 19 6.23 1.22 4.09
C ASN A 19 7.65 1.45 4.61
N GLU A 20 8.01 2.67 5.01
CA GLU A 20 9.38 2.98 5.43
C GLU A 20 9.81 2.21 6.69
N PRO A 21 9.03 2.20 7.80
CA PRO A 21 9.37 1.42 8.99
C PRO A 21 9.33 -0.10 8.75
N ALA A 22 8.42 -0.56 7.90
CA ALA A 22 8.31 -1.97 7.55
C ALA A 22 9.47 -2.44 6.67
N PHE A 23 9.92 -1.59 5.74
CA PHE A 23 11.09 -1.86 4.90
C PHE A 23 12.37 -1.92 5.72
N GLN A 24 12.55 -1.05 6.73
CA GLN A 24 13.66 -1.16 7.67
C GLN A 24 13.67 -2.51 8.41
N LYS A 25 12.50 -3.05 8.78
CA LYS A 25 12.41 -4.39 9.39
C LYS A 25 12.79 -5.51 8.43
N VAL A 26 12.49 -5.37 7.13
CA VAL A 26 12.95 -6.30 6.08
C VAL A 26 14.47 -6.29 6.00
N LEU A 27 15.10 -5.12 5.97
CA LEU A 27 16.55 -4.99 5.94
C LEU A 27 17.23 -5.60 7.18
N LEU A 28 16.59 -5.48 8.34
CA LEU A 28 17.05 -6.09 9.59
C LEU A 28 16.72 -7.60 9.70
N GLY A 29 16.03 -8.19 8.72
CA GLY A 29 15.61 -9.60 8.73
C GLY A 29 14.53 -9.94 9.75
N THR A 30 13.91 -8.92 10.37
CA THR A 30 12.84 -9.09 11.39
C THR A 30 11.44 -9.09 10.78
N LEU A 31 11.34 -8.85 9.47
CA LEU A 31 10.16 -9.04 8.65
C LEU A 31 10.59 -9.72 7.35
N SER A 32 9.88 -10.74 6.88
CA SER A 32 10.22 -11.35 5.61
C SER A 32 9.83 -10.43 4.44
N ALA A 33 10.61 -10.44 3.36
CA ALA A 33 10.29 -9.67 2.16
C ALA A 33 8.93 -10.07 1.56
N ARG A 34 8.57 -11.36 1.65
CA ARG A 34 7.26 -11.86 1.23
C ARG A 34 6.14 -11.24 2.05
N GLU A 35 6.23 -11.32 3.37
CA GLU A 35 5.21 -10.78 4.26
C GLU A 35 5.07 -9.27 4.14
N PHE A 36 6.17 -8.55 3.89
CA PHE A 36 6.14 -7.13 3.56
C PHE A 36 5.33 -6.85 2.28
N LEU A 37 5.60 -7.58 1.20
CA LEU A 37 4.91 -7.41 -0.08
C LEU A 37 3.45 -7.85 -0.03
N ASP A 38 3.14 -8.92 0.71
CA ASP A 38 1.76 -9.40 0.91
C ASP A 38 0.93 -8.31 1.62
N ARG A 39 1.47 -7.71 2.69
CA ARG A 39 0.80 -6.61 3.40
C ARG A 39 0.61 -5.37 2.53
N MET A 40 1.59 -5.05 1.68
CA MET A 40 1.44 -3.94 0.74
C MET A 40 0.33 -4.19 -0.27
N ALA A 41 0.26 -5.41 -0.83
CA ALA A 41 -0.79 -5.79 -1.78
C ALA A 41 -2.19 -5.67 -1.15
N ASP A 42 -2.37 -6.22 0.06
CA ASP A 42 -3.65 -6.15 0.78
C ASP A 42 -4.11 -4.71 1.04
N ALA A 43 -3.18 -3.82 1.35
CA ALA A 43 -3.49 -2.42 1.60
C ALA A 43 -3.93 -1.69 0.31
N PHE A 44 -3.29 -1.99 -0.82
CA PHE A 44 -3.71 -1.44 -2.12
C PHE A 44 -5.07 -1.97 -2.57
N ASP A 45 -5.32 -3.28 -2.41
CA ASP A 45 -6.60 -3.89 -2.76
C ASP A 45 -7.75 -3.31 -1.92
N THR A 46 -7.49 -3.09 -0.63
CA THR A 46 -8.46 -2.46 0.29
C THR A 46 -8.78 -1.03 -0.13
N ALA A 47 -7.76 -0.20 -0.38
CA ALA A 47 -7.94 1.18 -0.80
C ALA A 47 -8.68 1.28 -2.15
N GLN A 48 -8.38 0.38 -3.10
CA GLN A 48 -9.09 0.32 -4.37
C GLN A 48 -10.56 -0.06 -4.19
N ALA A 49 -10.85 -1.06 -3.35
CA ALA A 49 -12.22 -1.47 -3.06
C ALA A 49 -13.04 -0.35 -2.40
N GLU A 50 -12.45 0.40 -1.46
CA GLU A 50 -13.11 1.54 -0.82
C GLU A 50 -13.40 2.66 -1.81
N TRP A 51 -12.45 3.01 -2.67
CA TRP A 51 -12.65 4.02 -3.70
C TRP A 51 -13.78 3.64 -4.67
N LEU A 52 -13.83 2.38 -5.10
CA LEU A 52 -14.92 1.89 -5.96
C LEU A 52 -16.29 1.99 -5.27
N ARG A 53 -16.37 1.72 -3.96
CA ARG A 53 -17.61 1.90 -3.19
C ARG A 53 -18.02 3.37 -3.11
N GLN A 54 -17.07 4.29 -2.94
CA GLN A 54 -17.35 5.73 -2.89
C GLN A 54 -17.83 6.27 -4.24
N GLN A 55 -17.31 5.75 -5.36
CA GLN A 55 -17.73 6.14 -6.72
C GLN A 55 -19.09 5.57 -7.13
N ALA A 56 -19.53 4.48 -6.51
CA ALA A 56 -20.79 3.81 -6.83
C ALA A 56 -22.01 4.39 -6.09
N GLY A 57 -21.79 5.32 -5.14
CA GLY A 57 -22.84 6.04 -4.39
C GLY A 57 -23.06 7.45 -4.91
#